data_AF-A0A2N7DAK6-F1
#
_entry.id   AF-A0A2N7DAK6-F1
#
_cell.length_a   1.000
_cell.length_b   1.000
_cell.length_c   1.000
_cell.angle_alpha   90.00
_cell.angle_beta   90.00
_cell.angle_gamma   90.00
#
_symmetry.space_group_name_H-M   'P 1'
#
loop_
_entity.id
_entity.type
_entity.pdbx_description
1 polymer ?
#
loop_
_entity_poly.entity_id
_entity_poly.type
_entity_poly.pdbx_seq_one_letter_code
_entity_poly.pdbx_strand_id
1 'polypeptide(L)' 'MKGRECMKNRIQILQCRTGQLIGSLSLSFYQIEMLIDELTTAHVNAEGDEVRLNIYEQGHLTRSIKTIKTDHINQLLMSA' A
#
# COMPACT_ATOMS: atom_id res chain seq x y z
N MET A 1 13.96 -12.91 -27.04
CA MET A 1 13.50 -11.79 -26.17
C MET A 1 12.77 -12.40 -24.99
N LYS A 2 13.44 -12.59 -23.84
CA LYS A 2 12.76 -13.06 -22.61
C LYS A 2 11.99 -11.86 -22.05
N GLY A 3 10.66 -11.98 -22.00
CA GLY A 3 9.81 -10.96 -21.41
C GLY A 3 10.29 -10.68 -20.00
N ARG A 4 10.51 -9.41 -19.66
CA ARG A 4 10.70 -8.99 -18.28
C ARG A 4 9.38 -9.34 -17.60
N GLU A 5 9.35 -10.41 -16.82
CA GLU A 5 8.29 -10.58 -15.84
C GLU A 5 8.27 -9.27 -15.04
N CYS A 6 7.16 -8.55 -15.15
CA CYS A 6 6.96 -7.32 -14.40
C CYS A 6 6.99 -7.76 -12.94
N MET A 7 8.12 -7.57 -12.25
CA MET A 7 8.29 -7.98 -10.86
C MET A 7 7.18 -7.30 -10.06
N LYS A 8 6.20 -8.09 -9.64
CA LYS A 8 5.09 -7.59 -8.82
C LYS A 8 5.62 -7.50 -7.40
N ASN A 9 5.62 -6.29 -6.88
CA ASN A 9 5.95 -5.99 -5.50
C ASN A 9 4.71 -6.22 -4.64
N ARG A 10 4.92 -6.72 -3.43
CA ARG A 10 3.83 -7.04 -2.52
C ARG A 10 3.64 -5.89 -1.54
N ILE A 11 2.41 -5.45 -1.36
CA ILE A 11 2.05 -4.47 -0.33
C ILE A 11 1.12 -5.14 0.68
N GLN A 12 1.41 -4.97 1.95
CA GLN A 12 0.54 -5.38 3.05
C GLN A 12 -0.06 -4.13 3.68
N ILE A 13 -1.37 -4.15 3.90
CA ILE A 13 -2.09 -3.09 4.59
C ILE A 13 -2.42 -3.61 5.98
N LEU A 14 -1.90 -2.94 7.00
CA LEU A 14 -2.10 -3.28 8.40
C LEU A 14 -2.89 -2.18 9.10
N GLN A 15 -3.81 -2.54 9.99
CA GLN A 15 -4.44 -1.57 10.88
C GLN A 15 -3.44 -1.19 11.99
N CYS A 16 -3.17 0.11 12.19
CA CYS A 16 -2.11 0.54 13.11
C CYS A 16 -2.40 0.18 14.57
N ARG A 17 -3.67 0.25 15.01
CA ARG A 17 -4.04 0.02 16.41
C ARG A 17 -3.86 -1.44 16.85
N THR A 18 -4.20 -2.38 15.97
CA THR A 18 -4.22 -3.82 16.27
C THR A 18 -3.01 -4.55 15.70
N GLY A 19 -2.31 -3.96 14.73
CA GLY A 19 -1.30 -4.63 13.92
C GLY A 19 -1.88 -5.69 12.99
N GLN A 20 -3.21 -5.80 12.89
CA GLN A 20 -3.87 -6.81 12.09
C GLN A 20 -3.66 -6.54 10.60
N LEU A 21 -3.27 -7.57 9.85
CA LEU A 21 -3.28 -7.53 8.39
C LEU A 21 -4.74 -7.47 7.92
N ILE A 22 -5.10 -6.38 7.24
CA ILE A 22 -6.46 -6.15 6.74
C ILE A 22 -6.54 -6.31 5.22
N GLY A 23 -5.42 -6.35 4.52
CA GLY A 23 -5.38 -6.68 3.10
C GLY A 23 -3.97 -6.80 2.54
N SER A 24 -3.85 -7.38 1.36
CA SER A 24 -2.59 -7.46 0.63
C SER A 24 -2.83 -7.35 -0.87
N LEU A 25 -1.94 -6.67 -1.56
CA LEU A 25 -2.02 -6.45 -3.01
C LEU A 25 -0.64 -6.65 -3.64
N SER A 26 -0.65 -6.94 -4.94
CA SER A 26 0.55 -7.10 -5.75
C SER A 26 0.54 -6.07 -6.87
N LEU A 27 1.42 -5.06 -6.77
CA LEU A 27 1.50 -3.94 -7.70
C LEU A 27 2.86 -3.89 -8.38
N SER A 28 2.90 -3.39 -9.61
CA SER A 28 4.16 -3.04 -10.27
C SER A 28 4.79 -1.79 -9.65
N PHE A 29 6.09 -1.57 -9.87
CA PHE A 29 6.82 -0.42 -9.33
C PHE A 29 6.12 0.93 -9.59
N TYR A 30 5.68 1.18 -10.83
CA TYR A 30 5.00 2.44 -11.18
C TYR A 30 3.67 2.63 -10.43
N GLN A 31 2.91 1.55 -10.23
CA GLN A 31 1.65 1.59 -9.48
C GLN A 31 1.88 1.87 -8.00
N ILE A 32 3.02 1.43 -7.44
CA ILE A 32 3.41 1.78 -6.07
C ILE A 32 3.68 3.27 -5.95
N GLU A 33 4.50 3.84 -6.85
CA GLU A 33 4.85 5.27 -6.75
C GLU A 33 3.58 6.15 -6.88
N MET A 34 2.68 5.83 -7.82
CA MET A 34 1.38 6.52 -7.90
C MET A 34 0.57 6.42 -6.61
N LEU A 35 0.48 5.23 -6.01
CA LEU A 35 -0.22 5.04 -4.75
C LEU A 35 0.40 5.88 -3.63
N ILE A 36 1.73 5.95 -3.56
CA ILE A 36 2.43 6.74 -2.54
C ILE A 36 2.15 8.24 -2.72
N ASP A 37 2.19 8.75 -3.95
CA ASP A 37 1.92 10.16 -4.24
C ASP A 37 0.50 10.56 -3.83
N GLU A 38 -0.50 9.73 -4.15
CA GLU A 38 -1.89 9.95 -3.76
C GLU A 38 -2.07 9.97 -2.23
N LEU A 39 -1.46 9.00 -1.54
CA LEU A 39 -1.55 8.90 -0.07
C LEU A 39 -0.85 10.07 0.62
N THR A 40 0.26 10.56 0.06
CA THR A 40 1.00 11.70 0.62
C THR A 40 0.20 13.00 0.49
N THR A 41 -0.59 13.14 -0.57
CA THR A 41 -1.42 14.33 -0.82
C THR A 41 -2.66 14.36 0.08
N ALA A 42 -3.21 13.19 0.45
CA ALA A 42 -4.42 13.07 1.26
C ALA A 42 -4.25 13.43 2.75
N HIS A 43 -3.02 13.73 3.20
CA HIS A 43 -2.68 13.84 4.63
C HIS A 43 -2.96 15.17 5.32
N VAL A 44 -3.48 16.17 4.60
CA VAL A 44 -3.72 17.48 5.17
C VAL A 44 -5.09 17.47 5.88
N ASN A 45 -5.10 17.16 7.19
CA ASN A 45 -6.21 17.32 8.15
C ASN A 45 -7.23 16.17 8.34
N ALA A 46 -6.91 14.92 8.03
CA ALA A 46 -7.87 13.84 8.26
C ALA A 46 -7.81 13.30 9.71
N GLU A 47 -8.97 13.23 10.38
CA GLU A 47 -9.21 12.34 11.52
C GLU A 47 -9.74 11.01 10.96
N GLY A 48 -9.21 9.86 11.38
CA GLY A 48 -9.69 8.55 10.89
C GLY A 48 -8.86 7.35 11.31
N ASP A 49 -9.30 6.16 10.88
CA ASP A 49 -8.61 4.89 11.17
C ASP A 49 -7.24 4.84 10.50
N GLU A 50 -6.18 4.78 11.31
CA GLU A 50 -4.82 4.71 10.79
C GLU A 50 -4.48 3.31 10.28
N VAL A 51 -3.81 3.29 9.13
CA VAL A 51 -3.30 2.08 8.49
C VAL A 51 -1.83 2.26 8.13
N ARG A 52 -1.12 1.15 8.01
CA ARG A 52 0.27 1.09 7.57
C ARG A 52 0.36 0.26 6.30
N LEU A 53 0.98 0.80 5.26
CA LEU A 53 1.37 0.07 4.08
C LEU A 53 2.82 -0.35 4.20
N ASN A 54 3.04 -1.66 4.28
CA ASN A 54 4.37 -2.25 4.19
C ASN A 54 4.61 -2.71 2.75
N ILE A 55 5.59 -2.12 2.09
CA ILE A 55 5.94 -2.40 0.69
C ILE A 55 7.15 -3.33 0.67
N TYR A 56 6.96 -4.48 0.03
CA TYR A 56 7.96 -5.52 -0.13
C TYR A 56 8.38 -5.64 -1.60
N GLU A 57 9.67 -5.42 -1.86
CA GLU A 57 10.28 -5.61 -3.16
C GLU A 57 11.22 -6.81 -3.08
N GLN A 58 11.07 -7.78 -3.98
CA GLN A 58 11.84 -9.03 -3.98
C GLN A 58 11.86 -9.77 -2.62
N GLY A 59 10.79 -9.61 -1.82
CA GLY A 59 10.66 -10.23 -0.50
C GLY A 59 11.20 -9.39 0.66
N HIS A 60 11.84 -8.25 0.41
CA HIS A 60 12.39 -7.36 1.42
C HIS A 60 11.49 -6.15 1.66
N LEU A 61 11.26 -5.80 2.93
CA LEU A 61 10.54 -4.57 3.28
C LEU A 61 11.40 -3.36 2.90
N THR A 62 10.99 -2.60 1.88
CA THR A 62 11.72 -1.42 1.40
C THR A 62 11.15 -0.12 1.95
N ARG A 63 9.83 -0.06 2.14
CA ARG A 63 9.14 1.13 2.68
C ARG A 63 8.01 0.72 3.62
N SER A 64 7.77 1.54 4.63
CA SER A 64 6.64 1.42 5.55
C SER A 64 6.01 2.80 5.70
N ILE A 65 4.81 2.98 5.17
CA ILE A 65 4.11 4.26 5.14
C ILE A 65 2.92 4.18 6.07
N LYS A 66 2.83 5.12 7.02
CA LYS A 66 1.66 5.28 7.86
C LYS A 66 0.72 6.28 7.17
N THR A 67 -0.54 5.91 7.03
CA THR A 67 -1.57 6.79 6.47
C THR A 67 -2.92 6.58 7.15
N ILE A 68 -3.93 7.32 6.72
CA ILE A 68 -5.31 7.15 7.17
C ILE A 68 -6.04 6.31 6.12
N LYS A 69 -6.96 5.47 6.58
CA LYS A 69 -7.81 4.65 5.72
C LYS A 69 -8.71 5.56 4.88
N THR A 70 -8.26 5.87 3.67
CA THR A 70 -9.01 6.63 2.67
C THR A 70 -9.95 5.72 1.88
N ASP A 71 -10.88 6.31 1.13
CA ASP A 71 -11.72 5.56 0.18
C ASP A 71 -10.90 4.80 -0.86
N HIS A 72 -9.74 5.33 -1.26
CA HIS A 72 -8.84 4.62 -2.17
C HIS A 72 -8.28 3.35 -1.53
N ILE A 73 -7.89 3.39 -0.25
CA ILE A 73 -7.50 2.19 0.50
C ILE A 73 -8.69 1.23 0.61
N ASN A 74 -9.91 1.72 0.85
CA ASN A 74 -11.10 0.87 0.89
C ASN A 74 -11.34 0.13 -0.44
N GLN A 75 -11.18 0.83 -1.56
CA GLN A 75 -11.29 0.23 -2.89
C GLN A 75 -10.21 -0.84 -3.11
N LEU A 76 -8.97 -0.57 -2.71
CA LEU A 76 -7.88 -1.55 -2.77
C LEU A 76 -8.16 -2.79 -1.91
N LEU A 77 -8.78 -2.61 -0.74
CA LEU A 77 -9.18 -3.72 0.13
C LEU A 77 -10.33 -4.56 -0.46
N MET A 78 -11.21 -3.96 -1.25
CA MET A 78 -12.33 -4.64 -1.92
C MET A 78 -11.93 -5.33 -3.24
N SER A 79 -10.76 -4.98 -3.79
CA SER A 79 -10.24 -5.51 -5.05
C SER A 79 -9.28 -6.71 -4.86
N ALA A 80 -8.96 -7.04 -3.61
CA ALA A 80 -8.06 -8.11 -3.19
C ALA A 80 -8.83 -9.39 -2.87
#